data_AF-A0A8J5M6F5-F1
#
_entry.id   AF-A0A8J5M6F5-F1
#
_cell.length_a   1.000
_cell.length_b   1.000
_cell.length_c   1.000
_cell.angle_alpha   90.00
_cell.angle_beta   90.00
_cell.angle_gamma   90.00
#
_symmetry.space_group_name_H-M   'P 1'
#
loop_
_entity.id
_entity.type
_entity.pdbx_description
1 polymer ?
#
loop_
_entity_poly.entity_id
_entity_poly.type
_entity_poly.pdbx_seq_one_letter_code
_entity_poly.pdbx_strand_id
1 'polypeptide(L)'
;MVSSSSLPPRVPSTASTLHVTASDISLFSRSDDEAASAGEDDAMAVEDEQLAVRTLVSEQQEGDEGETLGQELLEALRLGTSNFLLAYNTRAGIAALLRLLKLLQRRDWRGATDLRQLLDEKHLNFRVDTVRLGLILGWFTGGYRGLRALLPVLLRRILPKKQLQDKKKLKEISALGSGAIAALALGFVDAKRRRSLALYALTRALQCGYNTAKRQQRWHFWGSDWQYGDALLFALSSAQVMYAYVMRPATLPSEYFRFIQRTGPVELETLELVQQVNRSVPVSAATLQKLINRKPGIPKDFPLPTDIVPCRLLHANADSCAVGALLSFKRAFQKTFPLYLSLFIVPGVVIHFKRFLRAPFRTLARSTLNATRSNCFLASFVTLYLSLVCMHRRLVSKDHRFIYYLAGLGASPTILLEPKSRRSELALYVLPRALDSLAMILHDRGRFMQTSTDKKQQYVASLEQKERRLSQSIPMAPASTSV
;
A
#
# COMPACT_ATOMS: atom_id res chain seq x y z
N MET A 1 17.69 15.89 -50.81
CA MET A 1 18.14 16.03 -49.41
C MET A 1 16.92 16.40 -48.57
N VAL A 2 16.34 15.42 -47.86
CA VAL A 2 15.15 15.63 -47.01
C VAL A 2 15.53 15.19 -45.60
N SER A 3 15.46 16.15 -44.67
CA SER A 3 15.88 16.02 -43.28
C SER A 3 15.04 15.01 -42.51
N SER A 4 15.72 14.09 -41.84
CA SER A 4 15.20 13.12 -40.89
C SER A 4 14.75 13.80 -39.60
N SER A 5 13.44 13.82 -39.34
CA SER A 5 12.87 14.20 -38.05
C SER A 5 13.01 13.05 -37.03
N SER A 6 13.89 13.21 -36.06
CA SER A 6 14.04 12.29 -34.93
C SER A 6 12.81 12.32 -34.01
N LEU A 7 12.07 11.20 -33.95
CA LEU A 7 11.00 10.97 -32.98
C LEU A 7 11.54 11.02 -31.53
N PRO A 8 10.77 11.58 -30.56
CA PRO A 8 11.18 11.59 -29.16
C PRO A 8 11.21 10.16 -28.56
N PRO A 9 12.06 9.91 -27.54
CA PRO A 9 12.23 8.58 -26.96
C PRO A 9 10.93 8.09 -26.29
N ARG A 10 10.54 6.86 -26.64
CA ARG A 10 9.35 6.16 -26.13
C ARG A 10 9.46 5.93 -24.62
N VAL A 11 8.55 6.53 -23.85
CA VAL A 11 8.36 6.23 -22.42
C VAL A 11 7.57 4.91 -22.28
N PRO A 12 8.08 3.89 -21.56
CA PRO A 12 7.34 2.65 -21.33
C PRO A 12 6.05 2.90 -20.51
N SER A 13 4.92 2.44 -21.04
CA SER A 13 3.58 2.56 -20.43
C SER A 13 3.41 1.55 -19.29
N THR A 14 3.01 2.07 -18.11
CA THR A 14 3.09 1.51 -16.74
C THR A 14 1.93 0.60 -16.29
N ALA A 15 1.05 0.16 -17.19
CA ALA A 15 0.05 -0.85 -16.82
C ALA A 15 0.69 -2.18 -16.40
N SER A 16 1.95 -2.42 -16.79
CA SER A 16 2.74 -3.60 -16.44
C SER A 16 3.43 -3.53 -15.07
N THR A 17 3.39 -2.38 -14.38
CA THR A 17 4.05 -2.20 -13.07
C THR A 17 3.06 -2.07 -11.91
N LEU A 18 1.75 -2.07 -12.17
CA LEU A 18 0.77 -2.23 -11.09
C LEU A 18 0.65 -3.73 -10.82
N HIS A 19 1.40 -4.23 -9.84
CA HIS A 19 1.18 -5.55 -9.30
C HIS A 19 -0.17 -5.56 -8.57
N VAL A 20 -1.24 -5.84 -9.31
CA VAL A 20 -2.57 -6.10 -8.77
C VAL A 20 -2.43 -7.25 -7.76
N THR A 21 -2.42 -6.95 -6.46
CA THR A 21 -2.38 -7.98 -5.42
C THR A 21 -3.74 -8.64 -5.31
N ALA A 22 -3.83 -9.84 -4.72
CA ALA A 22 -5.12 -10.48 -4.43
C ALA A 22 -6.05 -9.56 -3.60
N SER A 23 -5.47 -8.66 -2.80
CA SER A 23 -6.19 -7.61 -2.09
C SER A 23 -6.77 -6.53 -3.00
N ASP A 24 -6.08 -6.15 -4.08
CA ASP A 24 -6.61 -5.21 -5.07
C ASP A 24 -7.82 -5.86 -5.77
N ILE A 25 -7.75 -7.16 -6.08
CA ILE A 25 -8.86 -7.91 -6.69
C ILE A 25 -10.05 -7.99 -5.72
N SER A 26 -9.83 -8.33 -4.44
CA SER A 26 -10.89 -8.41 -3.43
C SER A 26 -11.50 -7.04 -3.10
N LEU A 27 -10.71 -5.97 -3.16
CA LEU A 27 -11.16 -4.58 -2.95
C LEU A 27 -12.17 -4.12 -4.02
N PHE A 28 -12.07 -4.66 -5.23
CA PHE A 28 -12.92 -4.31 -6.37
C PHE A 28 -13.99 -5.35 -6.72
N SER A 29 -13.93 -6.55 -6.13
CA SER A 29 -14.92 -7.63 -6.35
C SER A 29 -16.20 -7.49 -5.51
N ARG A 30 -16.16 -6.73 -4.41
CA ARG A 30 -17.31 -6.60 -3.49
C ARG A 30 -18.11 -5.33 -3.80
N SER A 31 -19.28 -5.49 -4.42
CA SER A 31 -20.27 -4.41 -4.58
C SER A 31 -21.44 -4.62 -3.60
N ASP A 32 -21.69 -3.62 -2.74
CA ASP A 32 -22.72 -3.69 -1.68
C ASP A 32 -24.18 -3.70 -2.21
N ASP A 33 -24.41 -3.51 -3.51
CA ASP A 33 -25.76 -3.52 -4.11
C ASP A 33 -26.25 -4.93 -4.50
N GLU A 34 -25.47 -5.98 -4.20
CA GLU A 34 -25.86 -7.37 -4.50
C GLU A 34 -27.03 -7.90 -3.65
N ALA A 35 -27.41 -7.22 -2.57
CA ALA A 35 -28.57 -7.62 -1.76
C ALA A 35 -29.90 -7.00 -2.21
N ALA A 36 -29.89 -5.89 -2.97
CA ALA A 36 -31.10 -5.12 -3.27
C ALA A 36 -31.63 -5.27 -4.70
N SER A 37 -30.91 -5.95 -5.59
CA SER A 37 -31.32 -6.13 -7.00
C SER A 37 -31.03 -7.51 -7.60
N ALA A 38 -30.83 -8.52 -6.76
CA ALA A 38 -30.60 -9.89 -7.18
C ALA A 38 -31.93 -10.53 -7.60
N GLY A 39 -32.03 -10.96 -8.86
CA GLY A 39 -32.97 -12.01 -9.22
C GLY A 39 -32.52 -13.34 -8.59
N GLU A 40 -33.41 -14.32 -8.51
CA GLU A 40 -33.18 -15.61 -7.82
C GLU A 40 -31.89 -16.32 -8.28
N ASP A 41 -31.47 -16.17 -9.53
CA ASP A 41 -30.20 -16.70 -10.07
C ASP A 41 -28.93 -15.97 -9.56
N ASP A 42 -29.04 -14.69 -9.20
CA ASP A 42 -27.92 -13.88 -8.69
C ASP A 42 -27.68 -14.14 -7.18
N ALA A 43 -28.71 -14.57 -6.44
CA ALA A 43 -28.57 -15.01 -5.05
C ALA A 43 -27.81 -16.34 -4.97
N MET A 44 -28.10 -17.29 -5.86
CA MET A 44 -27.46 -18.62 -5.94
C MET A 44 -25.95 -18.55 -6.20
N ALA A 45 -25.48 -17.63 -7.06
CA ALA A 45 -24.05 -17.54 -7.41
C ALA A 45 -23.20 -16.82 -6.34
N VAL A 46 -23.79 -15.88 -5.60
CA VAL A 46 -23.17 -15.23 -4.43
C VAL A 46 -23.22 -16.18 -3.23
N GLU A 47 -24.30 -16.95 -3.10
CA GLU A 47 -24.33 -18.12 -2.23
C GLU A 47 -23.23 -19.08 -2.62
N ASP A 48 -22.99 -19.45 -3.88
CA ASP A 48 -21.91 -20.36 -4.28
C ASP A 48 -20.50 -19.85 -3.95
N GLU A 49 -20.21 -18.54 -4.01
CA GLU A 49 -18.88 -17.99 -3.67
C GLU A 49 -18.70 -17.78 -2.15
N GLN A 50 -19.76 -17.34 -1.45
CA GLN A 50 -19.77 -17.35 0.01
C GLN A 50 -19.83 -18.76 0.57
N LEU A 51 -20.42 -19.71 -0.15
CA LEU A 51 -20.44 -21.14 0.10
C LEU A 51 -19.08 -21.72 -0.25
N ALA A 52 -18.34 -21.23 -1.25
CA ALA A 52 -16.95 -21.62 -1.53
C ALA A 52 -16.00 -21.12 -0.45
N VAL A 53 -16.13 -19.87 0.02
CA VAL A 53 -15.34 -19.35 1.15
C VAL A 53 -15.80 -19.96 2.48
N ARG A 54 -17.10 -20.19 2.67
CA ARG A 54 -17.64 -20.92 3.82
C ARG A 54 -17.32 -22.40 3.76
N THR A 55 -17.19 -23.04 2.61
CA THR A 55 -16.68 -24.42 2.47
C THR A 55 -15.18 -24.43 2.68
N LEU A 56 -14.41 -23.45 2.23
CA LEU A 56 -12.99 -23.32 2.59
C LEU A 56 -12.79 -23.13 4.12
N VAL A 57 -13.73 -22.45 4.79
CA VAL A 57 -13.75 -22.29 6.26
C VAL A 57 -14.38 -23.50 6.97
N SER A 58 -15.36 -24.17 6.36
CA SER A 58 -16.09 -25.34 6.90
C SER A 58 -15.25 -26.61 6.74
N GLU A 59 -14.58 -26.81 5.61
CA GLU A 59 -13.54 -27.83 5.39
C GLU A 59 -12.31 -27.62 6.28
N GLN A 60 -12.09 -26.40 6.81
CA GLN A 60 -11.09 -26.12 7.85
C GLN A 60 -11.56 -26.49 9.27
N GLN A 61 -12.85 -26.77 9.44
CA GLN A 61 -13.52 -26.95 10.73
C GLN A 61 -14.07 -28.38 10.92
N GLU A 62 -14.34 -29.11 9.84
CA GLU A 62 -14.69 -30.54 9.82
C GLU A 62 -13.43 -31.43 9.79
N GLY A 63 -12.65 -31.41 10.87
CA GLY A 63 -11.69 -32.47 11.16
C GLY A 63 -12.17 -33.22 12.39
N ASP A 64 -13.25 -33.99 12.21
CA ASP A 64 -13.83 -34.84 13.24
C ASP A 64 -13.31 -36.28 13.14
N GLU A 65 -13.31 -36.93 14.28
CA GLU A 65 -12.52 -38.10 14.65
C GLU A 65 -12.67 -39.32 13.70
N GLY A 66 -11.63 -39.64 12.91
CA GLY A 66 -11.58 -40.95 12.23
C GLY A 66 -10.62 -41.11 11.07
N GLU A 67 -10.09 -40.04 10.47
CA GLU A 67 -9.26 -40.16 9.26
C GLU A 67 -7.81 -40.57 9.55
N THR A 68 -7.26 -41.40 8.66
CA THR A 68 -5.84 -41.78 8.73
C THR A 68 -4.96 -40.58 8.38
N LEU A 69 -3.84 -40.40 9.09
CA LEU A 69 -2.89 -39.29 8.83
C LEU A 69 -2.49 -39.18 7.35
N GLY A 70 -2.45 -40.30 6.62
CA GLY A 70 -2.18 -40.33 5.19
C GLY A 70 -3.26 -39.66 4.34
N GLN A 71 -4.54 -39.80 4.70
CA GLN A 71 -5.66 -39.14 4.02
C GLN A 71 -5.62 -37.63 4.23
N GLU A 72 -5.43 -37.15 5.47
CA GLU A 72 -5.33 -35.71 5.76
C GLU A 72 -4.15 -35.05 5.00
N LEU A 73 -3.03 -35.75 4.86
CA LEU A 73 -1.87 -35.26 4.10
C LEU A 73 -2.13 -35.26 2.58
N LEU A 74 -2.83 -36.27 2.06
CA LEU A 74 -3.22 -36.33 0.66
C LEU A 74 -4.19 -35.17 0.31
N GLU A 75 -5.16 -34.91 1.19
CA GLU A 75 -6.06 -33.78 1.05
C GLU A 75 -5.35 -32.45 1.15
N ALA A 76 -4.41 -32.31 2.08
CA ALA A 76 -3.56 -31.12 2.17
C ALA A 76 -2.77 -30.87 0.87
N LEU A 77 -2.24 -31.92 0.25
CA LEU A 77 -1.55 -31.84 -1.03
C LEU A 77 -2.50 -31.49 -2.19
N ARG A 78 -3.70 -32.09 -2.22
CA ARG A 78 -4.74 -31.76 -3.21
C ARG A 78 -5.20 -30.30 -3.08
N LEU A 79 -5.42 -29.83 -1.86
CA LEU A 79 -5.79 -28.45 -1.56
C LEU A 79 -4.66 -27.48 -1.98
N GLY A 80 -3.42 -27.80 -1.64
CA GLY A 80 -2.26 -26.99 -2.00
C GLY A 80 -2.05 -26.90 -3.52
N THR A 81 -2.17 -28.03 -4.24
CA THR A 81 -2.03 -28.07 -5.71
C THR A 81 -3.19 -27.35 -6.42
N SER A 82 -4.42 -27.52 -5.94
CA SER A 82 -5.59 -26.79 -6.46
C SER A 82 -5.41 -25.27 -6.29
N ASN A 83 -5.04 -24.82 -5.10
CA ASN A 83 -4.82 -23.39 -4.82
C ASN A 83 -3.61 -22.82 -5.59
N PHE A 84 -2.56 -23.63 -5.79
CA PHE A 84 -1.43 -23.27 -6.66
C PHE A 84 -1.90 -23.00 -8.10
N LEU A 85 -2.67 -23.93 -8.68
CA LEU A 85 -3.17 -23.82 -10.05
C LEU A 85 -4.13 -22.65 -10.21
N LEU A 86 -5.03 -22.46 -9.24
CA LEU A 86 -5.96 -21.32 -9.23
C LEU A 86 -5.21 -20.00 -9.21
N ALA A 87 -4.24 -19.84 -8.30
CA ALA A 87 -3.42 -18.64 -8.19
C ALA A 87 -2.57 -18.38 -9.45
N TYR A 88 -2.01 -19.43 -10.03
CA TYR A 88 -1.24 -19.35 -11.27
C TYR A 88 -2.13 -18.87 -12.43
N ASN A 89 -3.28 -19.53 -12.63
CA ASN A 89 -4.20 -19.26 -13.74
C ASN A 89 -4.85 -17.88 -13.62
N THR A 90 -5.31 -17.49 -12.44
CA THR A 90 -5.91 -16.17 -12.20
C THR A 90 -4.95 -15.05 -12.51
N ARG A 91 -3.73 -15.13 -11.97
CA ARG A 91 -2.69 -14.14 -12.22
C ARG A 91 -2.39 -14.11 -13.73
N ALA A 92 -2.29 -15.27 -14.40
CA ALA A 92 -2.01 -15.38 -15.83
C ALA A 92 -3.08 -14.76 -16.71
N GLY A 93 -4.34 -15.03 -16.39
CA GLY A 93 -5.47 -14.40 -17.03
C GLY A 93 -5.42 -12.88 -16.92
N ILE A 94 -5.11 -12.34 -15.73
CA ILE A 94 -5.00 -10.89 -15.52
C ILE A 94 -3.88 -10.28 -16.36
N ALA A 95 -2.70 -10.89 -16.40
CA ALA A 95 -1.58 -10.37 -17.20
C ALA A 95 -1.88 -10.37 -18.71
N ALA A 96 -2.49 -11.45 -19.21
CA ALA A 96 -2.93 -11.56 -20.59
C ALA A 96 -4.01 -10.51 -20.91
N LEU A 97 -5.02 -10.35 -20.04
CA LEU A 97 -6.10 -9.39 -20.25
C LEU A 97 -5.62 -7.94 -20.21
N LEU A 98 -4.71 -7.60 -19.29
CA LEU A 98 -4.10 -6.27 -19.24
C LEU A 98 -3.29 -5.98 -20.51
N ARG A 99 -2.62 -6.99 -21.08
CA ARG A 99 -1.92 -6.85 -22.36
C ARG A 99 -2.88 -6.65 -23.52
N LEU A 100 -3.97 -7.42 -23.56
CA LEU A 100 -5.03 -7.27 -24.56
C LEU A 100 -5.60 -5.85 -24.51
N LEU A 101 -6.00 -5.38 -23.33
CA LEU A 101 -6.50 -4.02 -23.12
C LEU A 101 -5.47 -2.96 -23.58
N LYS A 102 -4.18 -3.18 -23.34
CA LYS A 102 -3.12 -2.26 -23.78
C LYS A 102 -2.99 -2.20 -25.30
N LEU A 103 -3.14 -3.33 -26.00
CA LEU A 103 -3.10 -3.38 -27.46
C LEU A 103 -4.33 -2.71 -28.07
N LEU A 104 -5.51 -2.96 -27.52
CA LEU A 104 -6.74 -2.25 -27.89
C LEU A 104 -6.61 -0.73 -27.65
N GLN A 105 -6.09 -0.31 -26.50
CA GLN A 105 -5.86 1.12 -26.20
C GLN A 105 -4.89 1.79 -27.18
N ARG A 106 -3.96 1.02 -27.76
CA ARG A 106 -3.01 1.50 -28.77
C ARG A 106 -3.56 1.45 -30.20
N ARG A 107 -4.83 1.03 -30.37
CA ARG A 107 -5.48 0.79 -31.66
C ARG A 107 -4.76 -0.24 -32.53
N ASP A 108 -3.99 -1.14 -31.92
CA ASP A 108 -3.28 -2.21 -32.61
C ASP A 108 -4.13 -3.48 -32.61
N TRP A 109 -5.09 -3.51 -33.53
CA TRP A 109 -6.07 -4.61 -33.66
C TRP A 109 -5.46 -5.92 -34.18
N ARG A 110 -4.38 -5.83 -34.95
CA ARG A 110 -3.66 -7.00 -35.47
C ARG A 110 -2.93 -7.73 -34.35
N GLY A 111 -2.24 -6.99 -33.47
CA GLY A 111 -1.59 -7.59 -32.31
C GLY A 111 -2.57 -8.10 -31.23
N ALA A 112 -3.79 -7.56 -31.17
CA ALA A 112 -4.82 -8.03 -30.24
C ALA A 112 -5.47 -9.36 -30.66
N THR A 113 -5.46 -9.67 -31.96
CA THR A 113 -6.07 -10.89 -32.52
C THR A 113 -5.06 -12.03 -32.70
N ASP A 114 -3.76 -11.73 -32.70
CA ASP A 114 -2.70 -12.74 -32.77
C ASP A 114 -2.38 -13.33 -31.37
N LEU A 115 -2.82 -14.57 -31.15
CA LEU A 115 -2.63 -15.29 -29.89
C LEU A 115 -1.14 -15.55 -29.60
N ARG A 116 -0.31 -15.75 -30.63
CA ARG A 116 1.14 -15.98 -30.45
C ARG A 116 1.82 -14.71 -29.96
N GLN A 117 1.43 -13.56 -30.50
CA GLN A 117 1.96 -12.27 -30.07
C GLN A 117 1.45 -11.85 -28.67
N LEU A 118 0.22 -12.26 -28.32
CA LEU A 118 -0.38 -11.99 -27.01
C LEU A 118 0.28 -12.80 -25.89
N LEU A 119 0.68 -14.05 -26.18
CA LEU A 119 1.32 -14.98 -25.23
C LEU A 119 2.85 -15.04 -25.35
N ASP A 120 3.45 -14.17 -26.16
CA ASP A 120 4.89 -14.17 -26.44
C ASP A 120 5.75 -13.96 -25.18
N GLU A 121 6.73 -14.85 -24.98
CA GLU A 121 7.57 -14.90 -23.77
C GLU A 121 8.42 -13.64 -23.58
N LYS A 122 8.82 -12.98 -24.68
CA LYS A 122 9.60 -11.73 -24.62
C LYS A 122 8.84 -10.59 -23.94
N HIS A 123 7.51 -10.66 -23.91
CA HIS A 123 6.64 -9.57 -23.47
C HIS A 123 5.85 -9.89 -22.20
N LEU A 124 5.76 -11.17 -21.80
CA LEU A 124 5.24 -11.63 -20.52
C LEU A 124 6.39 -12.03 -19.58
N ASN A 125 6.96 -11.07 -18.85
CA ASN A 125 7.89 -11.31 -17.72
C ASN A 125 7.20 -11.93 -16.48
N PHE A 126 6.21 -12.78 -16.71
CA PHE A 126 5.12 -12.97 -15.78
C PHE A 126 5.07 -14.40 -15.17
N ARG A 127 5.67 -15.40 -15.85
CA ARG A 127 5.73 -16.79 -15.35
C ARG A 127 6.42 -16.91 -13.99
N VAL A 128 7.49 -16.15 -13.77
CA VAL A 128 8.20 -16.22 -12.48
C VAL A 128 7.31 -15.70 -11.35
N ASP A 129 6.58 -14.61 -11.61
CA ASP A 129 5.71 -14.02 -10.60
C ASP A 129 4.42 -14.82 -10.38
N THR A 130 3.90 -15.55 -11.38
CA THR A 130 2.81 -16.52 -11.15
C THR A 130 3.24 -17.71 -10.37
N VAL A 131 4.38 -18.31 -10.72
CA VAL A 131 4.86 -19.50 -10.02
C VAL A 131 5.12 -19.14 -8.57
N ARG A 132 5.76 -17.99 -8.29
CA ARG A 132 5.95 -17.51 -6.91
C ARG A 132 4.62 -17.31 -6.18
N LEU A 133 3.63 -16.66 -6.80
CA LEU A 133 2.32 -16.48 -6.18
C LEU A 133 1.60 -17.81 -5.92
N GLY A 134 1.64 -18.72 -6.88
CA GLY A 134 1.12 -20.08 -6.76
C GLY A 134 1.80 -20.83 -5.64
N LEU A 135 3.13 -20.80 -5.55
CA LEU A 135 3.90 -21.46 -4.48
C LEU A 135 3.52 -20.90 -3.11
N ILE A 136 3.35 -19.58 -2.99
CA ILE A 136 2.93 -18.94 -1.73
C ILE A 136 1.54 -19.45 -1.32
N LEU A 137 0.55 -19.39 -2.22
CA LEU A 137 -0.83 -19.77 -1.89
C LEU A 137 -0.97 -21.28 -1.68
N GLY A 138 -0.30 -22.10 -2.48
CA GLY A 138 -0.26 -23.54 -2.33
C GLY A 138 0.40 -23.99 -1.02
N TRP A 139 1.57 -23.43 -0.67
CA TRP A 139 2.24 -23.72 0.60
C TRP A 139 1.46 -23.17 1.80
N PHE A 140 0.92 -21.97 1.71
CA PHE A 140 0.21 -21.37 2.83
C PHE A 140 -1.08 -22.11 3.15
N THR A 141 -1.81 -22.62 2.16
CA THR A 141 -3.07 -23.36 2.37
C THR A 141 -2.84 -24.85 2.63
N GLY A 142 -2.21 -25.54 1.70
CA GLY A 142 -1.92 -26.97 1.79
C GLY A 142 -0.88 -27.28 2.85
N GLY A 143 0.22 -26.51 2.89
CA GLY A 143 1.25 -26.65 3.93
C GLY A 143 0.71 -26.39 5.32
N TYR A 144 -0.15 -25.39 5.54
CA TYR A 144 -0.80 -25.18 6.84
C TYR A 144 -1.67 -26.36 7.26
N ARG A 145 -2.53 -26.88 6.36
CA ARG A 145 -3.39 -28.05 6.64
C ARG A 145 -2.54 -29.28 6.98
N GLY A 146 -1.53 -29.59 6.17
CA GLY A 146 -0.62 -30.71 6.41
C GLY A 146 0.20 -30.56 7.70
N LEU A 147 0.69 -29.35 8.00
CA LEU A 147 1.39 -29.06 9.25
C LEU A 147 0.47 -29.17 10.46
N ARG A 148 -0.79 -28.76 10.34
CA ARG A 148 -1.78 -28.87 11.43
C ARG A 148 -2.12 -30.32 11.75
N ALA A 149 -2.08 -31.21 10.76
CA ALA A 149 -2.22 -32.66 10.92
C ALA A 149 -0.96 -33.30 11.56
N LEU A 150 0.23 -32.91 11.08
CA LEU A 150 1.50 -33.53 11.43
C LEU A 150 2.06 -33.05 12.79
N LEU A 151 1.88 -31.78 13.13
CA LEU A 151 2.50 -31.16 14.30
C LEU A 151 1.99 -31.72 15.65
N PRO A 152 0.69 -32.04 15.84
CA PRO A 152 0.23 -32.74 17.03
C PRO A 152 0.88 -34.13 17.19
N VAL A 153 1.08 -34.87 16.10
CA VAL A 153 1.71 -36.20 16.13
C VAL A 153 3.18 -36.09 16.55
N LEU A 154 3.91 -35.10 16.00
CA LEU A 154 5.29 -34.81 16.39
C LEU A 154 5.41 -34.35 17.84
N LEU A 155 4.54 -33.42 18.28
CA LEU A 155 4.52 -32.89 19.64
C LEU A 155 4.24 -34.01 20.66
N ARG A 156 3.34 -34.95 20.36
CA ARG A 156 3.08 -36.13 21.21
C ARG A 156 4.30 -37.06 21.34
N ARG A 157 5.19 -37.08 20.34
CA ARG A 157 6.42 -37.90 20.36
C ARG A 157 7.55 -37.25 21.16
N ILE A 158 7.53 -35.92 21.28
CA ILE A 158 8.62 -35.12 21.89
C ILE A 158 8.26 -34.63 23.30
N LEU A 159 7.00 -34.28 23.58
CA LEU A 159 6.60 -33.72 24.88
C LEU A 159 6.26 -34.79 25.93
N PRO A 160 6.58 -34.54 27.22
CA PRO A 160 6.21 -35.42 28.32
C PRO A 160 4.70 -35.46 28.56
N LYS A 161 4.17 -36.64 28.94
CA LYS A 161 2.72 -36.95 29.10
C LYS A 161 1.93 -35.94 29.95
N LYS A 162 2.56 -35.23 30.90
CA LYS A 162 1.91 -34.21 31.76
C LYS A 162 1.43 -32.96 31.00
N GLN A 163 2.14 -32.51 29.97
CA GLN A 163 1.74 -31.36 29.14
C GLN A 163 0.64 -31.71 28.11
N LEU A 164 0.40 -33.01 27.91
CA LEU A 164 -0.48 -33.56 26.87
C LEU A 164 -1.96 -33.70 27.31
N GLN A 165 -2.26 -33.49 28.60
CA GLN A 165 -3.62 -33.68 29.15
C GLN A 165 -4.60 -32.62 28.62
N ASP A 166 -4.15 -31.40 28.36
CA ASP A 166 -4.98 -30.35 27.75
C ASP A 166 -5.01 -30.49 26.23
N LYS A 167 -5.86 -31.40 25.71
CA LYS A 167 -6.10 -31.57 24.26
C LYS A 167 -6.39 -30.23 23.55
N LYS A 168 -7.06 -29.30 24.24
CA LYS A 168 -7.39 -27.96 23.72
C LYS A 168 -6.15 -27.09 23.54
N LYS A 169 -5.29 -26.98 24.56
CA LYS A 169 -4.02 -26.23 24.46
C LYS A 169 -3.10 -26.81 23.41
N LEU A 170 -3.05 -28.13 23.29
CA LEU A 170 -2.27 -28.80 22.25
C LEU A 170 -2.75 -28.42 20.84
N LYS A 171 -4.08 -28.39 20.61
CA LYS A 171 -4.66 -27.94 19.32
C LYS A 171 -4.33 -26.47 19.05
N GLU A 172 -4.40 -25.59 20.06
CA GLU A 172 -4.08 -24.16 19.93
C GLU A 172 -2.60 -23.92 19.60
N ILE A 173 -1.68 -24.57 20.32
CA ILE A 173 -0.23 -24.49 20.08
C ILE A 173 0.11 -25.07 18.71
N SER A 174 -0.53 -26.17 18.32
CA SER A 174 -0.29 -26.79 17.01
C SER A 174 -0.78 -25.89 15.88
N ALA A 175 -1.92 -25.21 16.03
CA ALA A 175 -2.41 -24.26 15.04
C ALA A 175 -1.51 -23.01 14.94
N LEU A 176 -1.00 -22.52 16.07
CA LEU A 176 -0.05 -21.41 16.09
C LEU A 176 1.29 -21.80 15.44
N GLY A 177 1.81 -22.98 15.78
CA GLY A 177 3.05 -23.52 15.24
C GLY A 177 2.96 -23.83 13.75
N SER A 178 1.86 -24.44 13.30
CA SER A 178 1.62 -24.70 11.87
C SER A 178 1.50 -23.40 11.09
N GLY A 179 0.85 -22.37 11.64
CA GLY A 179 0.81 -21.03 11.05
C GLY A 179 2.18 -20.38 10.92
N ALA A 180 3.03 -20.48 11.96
CA ALA A 180 4.39 -19.94 11.94
C ALA A 180 5.28 -20.63 10.89
N ILE A 181 5.19 -21.96 10.77
CA ILE A 181 5.95 -22.72 9.76
C ILE A 181 5.37 -22.45 8.35
N ALA A 182 4.04 -22.37 8.19
CA ALA A 182 3.42 -22.03 6.92
C ALA A 182 3.79 -20.61 6.45
N ALA A 183 4.06 -19.67 7.36
CA ALA A 183 4.52 -18.33 7.04
C ALA A 183 5.90 -18.30 6.35
N LEU A 184 6.69 -19.38 6.41
CA LEU A 184 7.92 -19.53 5.62
C LEU A 184 7.68 -19.50 4.11
N ALA A 185 6.43 -19.62 3.63
CA ALA A 185 6.04 -19.31 2.25
C ALA A 185 6.50 -17.92 1.78
N LEU A 186 6.66 -16.94 2.69
CA LEU A 186 7.22 -15.63 2.34
C LEU A 186 8.64 -15.73 1.75
N GLY A 187 9.33 -16.85 1.94
CA GLY A 187 10.59 -17.22 1.30
C GLY A 187 10.51 -17.19 -0.24
N PHE A 188 9.37 -17.58 -0.82
CA PHE A 188 9.15 -17.58 -2.28
C PHE A 188 8.94 -16.17 -2.86
N VAL A 189 8.73 -15.15 -2.01
CA VAL A 189 8.61 -13.75 -2.42
C VAL A 189 9.99 -13.12 -2.56
N ASP A 190 10.17 -12.28 -3.60
CA ASP A 190 11.33 -11.40 -3.73
C ASP A 190 11.58 -10.56 -2.47
N ALA A 191 12.86 -10.37 -2.13
CA ALA A 191 13.30 -9.58 -0.99
C ALA A 191 12.68 -8.17 -0.94
N LYS A 192 12.53 -7.51 -2.11
CA LYS A 192 11.92 -6.17 -2.22
C LYS A 192 10.45 -6.14 -1.80
N ARG A 193 9.71 -7.23 -2.06
CA ARG A 193 8.26 -7.33 -1.82
C ARG A 193 7.94 -8.00 -0.49
N ARG A 194 8.86 -8.80 0.07
CA ARG A 194 8.68 -9.54 1.32
C ARG A 194 8.29 -8.65 2.49
N ARG A 195 8.97 -7.52 2.69
CA ARG A 195 8.63 -6.53 3.74
C ARG A 195 7.21 -6.00 3.60
N SER A 196 6.82 -5.67 2.38
CA SER A 196 5.48 -5.15 2.07
C SER A 196 4.38 -6.15 2.38
N LEU A 197 4.57 -7.41 1.97
CA LEU A 197 3.62 -8.50 2.24
C LEU A 197 3.58 -8.87 3.72
N ALA A 198 4.71 -8.85 4.42
CA ALA A 198 4.77 -9.11 5.86
C ALA A 198 3.97 -8.06 6.65
N LEU A 199 4.11 -6.78 6.32
CA LEU A 199 3.33 -5.72 6.96
C LEU A 199 1.84 -5.83 6.62
N TYR A 200 1.50 -6.21 5.40
CA TYR A 200 0.12 -6.48 5.02
C TYR A 200 -0.46 -7.66 5.83
N ALA A 201 0.25 -8.79 5.91
CA ALA A 201 -0.13 -9.94 6.72
C ALA A 201 -0.28 -9.57 8.20
N LEU A 202 0.61 -8.73 8.74
CA LEU A 202 0.49 -8.19 10.10
C LEU A 202 -0.81 -7.38 10.27
N THR A 203 -1.14 -6.49 9.34
CA THR A 203 -2.40 -5.73 9.43
C THR A 203 -3.64 -6.61 9.36
N ARG A 204 -3.60 -7.70 8.57
CA ARG A 204 -4.69 -8.69 8.55
C ARG A 204 -4.76 -9.49 9.85
N ALA A 205 -3.62 -9.88 10.42
CA ALA A 205 -3.57 -10.52 11.72
C ALA A 205 -4.13 -9.61 12.83
N LEU A 206 -3.79 -8.31 12.82
CA LEU A 206 -4.34 -7.31 13.73
C LEU A 206 -5.86 -7.14 13.54
N GLN A 207 -6.35 -7.13 12.30
CA GLN A 207 -7.79 -7.11 11.99
C GLN A 207 -8.50 -8.35 12.57
N CYS A 208 -7.94 -9.55 12.39
CA CYS A 208 -8.48 -10.78 12.97
C CYS A 208 -8.47 -10.74 14.50
N GLY A 209 -7.39 -10.23 15.10
CA GLY A 209 -7.25 -10.03 16.55
C GLY A 209 -8.30 -9.06 17.10
N TYR A 210 -8.49 -7.91 16.45
CA TYR A 210 -9.52 -6.93 16.80
C TYR A 210 -10.93 -7.52 16.71
N ASN A 211 -11.26 -8.20 15.61
CA ASN A 211 -12.56 -8.83 15.44
C ASN A 211 -12.82 -9.91 16.49
N THR A 212 -11.78 -10.68 16.86
CA THR A 212 -11.88 -11.69 17.91
C THR A 212 -12.06 -11.07 19.29
N ALA A 213 -11.30 -10.02 19.61
CA ALA A 213 -11.40 -9.30 20.87
C ALA A 213 -12.77 -8.62 21.04
N LYS A 214 -13.30 -8.05 19.95
CA LYS A 214 -14.65 -7.48 19.90
C LYS A 214 -15.73 -8.55 20.13
N ARG A 215 -15.62 -9.71 19.46
CA ARG A 215 -16.53 -10.85 19.67
C ARG A 215 -16.50 -11.36 21.11
N GLN A 216 -15.33 -11.37 21.75
CA GLN A 216 -15.15 -11.81 23.13
C GLN A 216 -15.49 -10.74 24.18
N GLN A 217 -15.96 -9.55 23.78
CA GLN A 217 -16.25 -8.42 24.69
C GLN A 217 -15.07 -8.04 25.61
N ARG A 218 -13.84 -8.37 25.20
CA ARG A 218 -12.62 -8.14 26.00
C ARG A 218 -12.03 -6.77 25.77
N TRP A 219 -12.27 -6.18 24.61
CA TRP A 219 -11.73 -4.89 24.25
C TRP A 219 -12.77 -4.03 23.55
N HIS A 220 -13.15 -2.93 24.22
CA HIS A 220 -13.97 -1.86 23.67
C HIS A 220 -13.09 -0.62 23.50
N PHE A 221 -12.39 -0.53 22.37
CA PHE A 221 -11.68 0.72 22.06
C PHE A 221 -12.73 1.82 21.83
N TRP A 222 -12.77 2.81 22.72
CA TRP A 222 -13.55 4.06 22.56
C TRP A 222 -15.07 3.89 22.31
N GLY A 223 -15.71 2.94 22.97
CA GLY A 223 -17.14 2.64 22.72
C GLY A 223 -17.30 1.94 21.38
N SER A 224 -17.59 0.64 21.44
CA SER A 224 -17.49 -0.36 20.35
C SER A 224 -18.31 -0.09 19.08
N ASP A 225 -19.17 0.93 19.09
CA ASP A 225 -20.15 1.21 18.03
C ASP A 225 -19.83 2.47 17.23
N TRP A 226 -18.56 2.90 17.22
CA TRP A 226 -18.20 4.04 16.38
C TRP A 226 -18.33 3.69 14.90
N GLN A 227 -19.39 4.23 14.28
CA GLN A 227 -19.76 3.96 12.89
C GLN A 227 -18.71 4.38 11.86
N TYR A 228 -17.71 5.19 12.27
CA TYR A 228 -16.69 5.81 11.42
C TYR A 228 -15.26 5.38 11.77
N GLY A 229 -15.07 4.28 12.50
CA GLY A 229 -13.73 3.78 12.85
C GLY A 229 -12.86 3.45 11.62
N ASP A 230 -13.48 3.02 10.52
CA ASP A 230 -12.87 2.84 9.21
C ASP A 230 -12.35 4.15 8.61
N ALA A 231 -13.16 5.22 8.68
CA ALA A 231 -12.79 6.55 8.22
C ALA A 231 -11.66 7.15 9.07
N LEU A 232 -11.68 6.97 10.40
CA LEU A 232 -10.58 7.40 11.26
C LEU A 232 -9.28 6.65 10.94
N LEU A 233 -9.35 5.33 10.78
CA LEU A 233 -8.18 4.51 10.45
C LEU A 233 -7.58 4.95 9.11
N PHE A 234 -8.42 5.20 8.10
CA PHE A 234 -7.97 5.78 6.84
C PHE A 234 -7.38 7.17 7.04
N ALA A 235 -7.98 8.01 7.89
CA ALA A 235 -7.51 9.37 8.11
C ALA A 235 -6.09 9.40 8.67
N LEU A 236 -5.84 8.67 9.76
CA LEU A 236 -4.52 8.56 10.37
C LEU A 236 -3.49 7.97 9.39
N SER A 237 -3.88 6.92 8.65
CA SER A 237 -2.99 6.24 7.71
C SER A 237 -2.63 7.13 6.52
N SER A 238 -3.62 7.77 5.90
CA SER A 238 -3.42 8.65 4.74
C SER A 238 -2.69 9.94 5.12
N ALA A 239 -2.94 10.49 6.31
CA ALA A 239 -2.20 11.64 6.84
C ALA A 239 -0.70 11.35 6.98
N GLN A 240 -0.35 10.20 7.56
CA GLN A 240 1.04 9.77 7.69
C GLN A 240 1.69 9.56 6.30
N VAL A 241 0.95 8.95 5.36
CA VAL A 241 1.44 8.75 3.99
C VAL A 241 1.64 10.07 3.26
N MET A 242 0.73 11.04 3.38
CA MET A 242 0.85 12.35 2.75
C MET A 242 1.99 13.18 3.36
N TYR A 243 2.17 13.11 4.67
CA TYR A 243 3.34 13.68 5.33
C TYR A 243 4.63 13.08 4.76
N ALA A 244 4.71 11.76 4.66
CA ALA A 244 5.87 11.08 4.12
C ALA A 244 6.12 11.45 2.65
N TYR A 245 5.08 11.47 1.82
CA TYR A 245 5.17 11.84 0.41
C TYR A 245 5.80 13.22 0.22
N VAL A 246 5.37 14.23 0.98
CA VAL A 246 5.88 15.59 0.84
C VAL A 246 7.23 15.78 1.53
N MET A 247 7.41 15.28 2.76
CA MET A 247 8.56 15.63 3.58
C MET A 247 9.70 14.62 3.53
N ARG A 248 9.40 13.33 3.34
CA ARG A 248 10.39 12.23 3.32
C ARG A 248 10.00 11.16 2.28
N PRO A 249 10.03 11.48 0.97
CA PRO A 249 9.58 10.54 -0.07
C PRO A 249 10.37 9.22 -0.08
N ALA A 250 11.61 9.22 0.41
CA ALA A 250 12.46 8.04 0.51
C ALA A 250 11.95 6.96 1.49
N THR A 251 11.05 7.31 2.42
CA THR A 251 10.49 6.34 3.38
C THR A 251 9.28 5.57 2.82
N LEU A 252 8.79 5.97 1.64
CA LEU A 252 7.73 5.25 0.94
C LEU A 252 8.33 4.23 -0.04
N PRO A 253 7.68 3.07 -0.23
CA PRO A 253 8.06 2.15 -1.29
C PRO A 253 8.06 2.84 -2.66
N SER A 254 9.12 2.62 -3.46
CA SER A 254 9.32 3.33 -4.73
C SER A 254 8.17 3.19 -5.72
N GLU A 255 7.50 2.04 -5.74
CA GLU A 255 6.32 1.80 -6.59
C GLU A 255 5.13 2.65 -6.15
N TYR A 256 4.91 2.74 -4.84
CA TYR A 256 3.83 3.50 -4.25
C TYR A 256 4.06 5.01 -4.38
N PHE A 257 5.29 5.48 -4.13
CA PHE A 257 5.67 6.87 -4.40
C PHE A 257 5.44 7.24 -5.87
N ARG A 258 5.91 6.39 -6.80
CA ARG A 258 5.74 6.62 -8.24
C ARG A 258 4.26 6.61 -8.64
N PHE A 259 3.45 5.78 -7.99
CA PHE A 259 2.00 5.79 -8.18
C PHE A 259 1.40 7.14 -7.78
N ILE A 260 1.66 7.64 -6.56
CA ILE A 260 1.16 8.95 -6.10
C ILE A 260 1.66 10.09 -7.01
N GLN A 261 2.96 10.11 -7.34
CA GLN A 261 3.55 11.12 -8.22
C GLN A 261 2.91 11.12 -9.61
N ARG A 262 2.57 9.93 -10.13
CA ARG A 262 1.95 9.78 -11.44
C ARG A 262 0.48 10.13 -11.41
N THR A 263 -0.26 9.87 -10.34
CA THR A 263 -1.70 10.20 -10.28
C THR A 263 -1.94 11.64 -9.86
N GLY A 264 -1.04 12.21 -9.05
CA GLY A 264 -1.14 13.57 -8.54
C GLY A 264 -0.89 14.66 -9.60
N PRO A 265 -1.41 15.88 -9.36
CA PRO A 265 -1.19 17.06 -10.21
C PRO A 265 0.11 17.82 -9.86
N VAL A 266 0.87 17.39 -8.84
CA VAL A 266 2.06 18.08 -8.34
C VAL A 266 3.33 17.49 -8.95
N GLU A 267 4.19 18.36 -9.49
CA GLU A 267 5.47 17.98 -10.06
C GLU A 267 6.54 17.72 -8.99
N LEU A 268 7.55 16.93 -9.34
CA LEU A 268 8.60 16.52 -8.40
C LEU A 268 9.45 17.71 -7.98
N GLU A 269 9.72 18.61 -8.93
CA GLU A 269 10.45 19.85 -8.73
C GLU A 269 9.75 20.73 -7.68
N THR A 270 8.41 20.78 -7.70
CA THR A 270 7.63 21.52 -6.70
C THR A 270 7.78 20.91 -5.30
N LEU A 271 7.83 19.58 -5.18
CA LEU A 271 8.05 18.90 -3.90
C LEU A 271 9.47 19.16 -3.37
N GLU A 272 10.49 19.13 -4.24
CA GLU A 272 11.87 19.46 -3.87
C GLU A 272 11.99 20.89 -3.33
N LEU A 273 11.38 21.86 -3.99
CA LEU A 273 11.35 23.25 -3.52
C LEU A 273 10.69 23.37 -2.14
N VAL A 274 9.55 22.71 -1.94
CA VAL A 274 8.86 22.68 -0.63
C VAL A 274 9.77 22.09 0.46
N GLN A 275 10.48 21.00 0.15
CA GLN A 275 11.40 20.37 1.11
C GLN A 275 12.60 21.26 1.41
N GLN A 276 13.17 21.96 0.42
CA GLN A 276 14.32 22.86 0.60
C GLN A 276 13.96 24.04 1.51
N VAL A 277 12.86 24.74 1.20
CA VAL A 277 12.32 25.85 2.01
C VAL A 277 12.06 25.38 3.44
N ASN A 278 11.38 24.25 3.59
CA ASN A 278 11.00 23.73 4.90
C ASN A 278 12.20 23.21 5.74
N ARG A 279 13.27 22.76 5.08
CA ARG A 279 14.53 22.35 5.74
C ARG A 279 15.50 23.51 5.93
N SER A 280 15.16 24.72 5.47
CA SER A 280 16.03 25.89 5.48
C SER A 280 17.36 25.62 4.78
N VAL A 281 17.30 24.80 3.73
CA VAL A 281 18.42 24.48 2.83
C VAL A 281 18.36 25.44 1.65
N PRO A 282 19.52 25.92 1.11
CA PRO A 282 19.52 26.81 -0.04
C PRO A 282 18.70 26.23 -1.20
N VAL A 283 17.77 27.03 -1.70
CA VAL A 283 16.86 26.64 -2.77
C VAL A 283 17.60 26.56 -4.09
N SER A 284 17.48 25.43 -4.79
CA SER A 284 18.14 25.20 -6.07
C SER A 284 17.51 26.04 -7.18
N ALA A 285 18.24 27.05 -7.65
CA ALA A 285 17.84 27.85 -8.81
C ALA A 285 17.61 26.98 -10.06
N ALA A 286 18.40 25.90 -10.23
CA ALA A 286 18.24 24.95 -11.32
C ALA A 286 16.90 24.19 -11.25
N THR A 287 16.46 23.81 -10.05
CA THR A 287 15.16 23.13 -9.86
C THR A 287 14.00 24.08 -10.18
N LEU A 288 14.10 25.34 -9.75
CA LEU A 288 13.10 26.36 -10.06
C LEU A 288 13.02 26.64 -11.58
N GLN A 289 14.16 26.80 -12.26
CA GLN A 289 14.19 27.01 -13.70
C GLN A 289 13.59 25.84 -14.49
N LYS A 290 13.89 24.59 -14.08
CA LYS A 290 13.27 23.40 -14.66
C LYS A 290 11.75 23.42 -14.52
N LEU A 291 11.22 23.85 -13.36
CA LEU A 291 9.79 23.98 -13.13
C LEU A 291 9.16 25.07 -14.01
N ILE A 292 9.80 26.23 -14.13
CA ILE A 292 9.36 27.36 -14.98
C ILE A 292 9.30 26.92 -16.45
N ASN A 293 10.36 26.27 -16.96
CA ASN A 293 10.41 25.79 -18.35
C ASN A 293 9.28 24.80 -18.67
N ARG A 294 8.81 24.05 -17.66
CA ARG A 294 7.71 23.09 -17.80
C ARG A 294 6.33 23.75 -17.70
N LYS A 295 6.23 24.96 -17.14
CA LYS A 295 4.98 25.68 -16.86
C LYS A 295 5.04 27.09 -17.46
N PRO A 296 4.63 27.28 -18.74
CA PRO A 296 4.73 28.57 -19.42
C PRO A 296 3.90 29.69 -18.79
N GLY A 297 2.93 29.38 -17.90
CA GLY A 297 2.15 30.38 -17.15
C GLY A 297 2.91 31.07 -16.01
N ILE A 298 4.16 30.69 -15.75
CA ILE A 298 5.02 31.30 -14.72
C ILE A 298 6.00 32.27 -15.40
N PRO A 299 6.12 33.53 -14.93
CA PRO A 299 7.13 34.46 -15.40
C PRO A 299 8.55 33.87 -15.28
N LYS A 300 9.44 34.14 -16.24
CA LYS A 300 10.82 33.62 -16.22
C LYS A 300 11.65 34.19 -15.07
N ASP A 301 11.34 35.40 -14.64
CA ASP A 301 12.06 36.14 -13.59
C ASP A 301 11.46 35.89 -12.20
N PHE A 302 10.85 34.73 -11.98
CA PHE A 302 10.18 34.43 -10.72
C PHE A 302 11.20 34.36 -9.55
N PRO A 303 10.97 35.10 -8.45
CA PRO A 303 11.92 35.14 -7.34
C PRO A 303 12.06 33.78 -6.65
N LEU A 304 13.26 33.49 -6.15
CA LEU A 304 13.49 32.27 -5.37
C LEU A 304 12.65 32.29 -4.08
N PRO A 305 11.85 31.23 -3.81
CA PRO A 305 11.07 31.17 -2.59
C PRO A 305 12.00 30.98 -1.38
N THR A 306 11.92 31.88 -0.39
CA THR A 306 12.74 31.82 0.83
C THR A 306 12.02 31.13 1.98
N ASP A 307 10.81 31.62 2.32
CA ASP A 307 10.07 31.20 3.51
C ASP A 307 8.89 30.29 3.20
N ILE A 308 8.29 30.45 2.02
CA ILE A 308 7.13 29.70 1.58
C ILE A 308 7.10 29.55 0.07
N VAL A 309 6.73 28.37 -0.42
CA VAL A 309 6.55 28.15 -1.86
C VAL A 309 5.21 28.74 -2.30
N PRO A 310 5.19 29.78 -3.15
CA PRO A 310 3.96 30.48 -3.51
C PRO A 310 3.01 29.58 -4.32
N CYS A 311 1.71 29.75 -4.11
CA CYS A 311 0.67 28.92 -4.73
C CYS A 311 0.67 29.01 -6.27
N ARG A 312 1.18 30.11 -6.84
CA ARG A 312 1.35 30.26 -8.29
C ARG A 312 2.26 29.17 -8.91
N LEU A 313 3.24 28.65 -8.16
CA LEU A 313 4.08 27.54 -8.62
C LEU A 313 3.34 26.20 -8.63
N LEU A 314 2.35 26.02 -7.75
CA LEU A 314 1.49 24.83 -7.71
C LEU A 314 0.49 24.84 -8.87
N HIS A 315 -0.22 25.96 -9.08
CA HIS A 315 -1.30 26.06 -10.08
C HIS A 315 -1.04 27.16 -11.13
N ALA A 316 0.05 27.02 -11.89
CA ALA A 316 0.45 28.01 -12.92
C ALA A 316 -0.59 28.30 -14.00
N ASN A 317 -1.53 27.39 -14.23
CA ASN A 317 -2.58 27.53 -15.25
C ASN A 317 -3.90 28.07 -14.68
N ALA A 318 -3.89 28.64 -13.47
CA ALA A 318 -5.07 29.16 -12.80
C ALA A 318 -4.80 30.49 -12.11
N ASP A 319 -5.73 31.43 -12.28
CA ASP A 319 -5.65 32.78 -11.71
C ASP A 319 -5.97 32.81 -10.21
N SER A 320 -6.67 31.79 -9.71
CA SER A 320 -7.02 31.65 -8.29
C SER A 320 -6.80 30.23 -7.78
N CYS A 321 -6.64 30.09 -6.45
CA CYS A 321 -6.50 28.77 -5.82
C CYS A 321 -7.75 27.89 -6.01
N ALA A 322 -8.94 28.48 -6.10
CA ALA A 322 -10.19 27.76 -6.33
C ALA A 322 -10.25 27.17 -7.76
N VAL A 323 -9.88 27.96 -8.76
CA VAL A 323 -9.76 27.46 -10.15
C VAL A 323 -8.64 26.42 -10.25
N GLY A 324 -7.54 26.64 -9.54
CA GLY A 324 -6.44 25.66 -9.43
C GLY A 324 -6.89 24.33 -8.83
N ALA A 325 -7.76 24.37 -7.81
CA ALA A 325 -8.36 23.19 -7.20
C ALA A 325 -9.27 22.45 -8.21
N LEU A 326 -10.15 23.16 -8.92
CA LEU A 326 -11.04 22.55 -9.93
C LEU A 326 -10.27 21.91 -11.09
N LEU A 327 -9.22 22.58 -11.60
CA LEU A 327 -8.37 22.02 -12.64
C LEU A 327 -7.59 20.80 -12.13
N SER A 328 -7.15 20.83 -10.87
CA SER A 328 -6.47 19.69 -10.23
C SER A 328 -7.42 18.50 -10.09
N PHE A 329 -8.68 18.73 -9.70
CA PHE A 329 -9.72 17.72 -9.65
C PHE A 329 -9.94 17.07 -11.01
N LYS A 330 -10.17 17.88 -12.05
CA LYS A 330 -10.40 17.40 -13.42
C LYS A 330 -9.22 16.56 -13.93
N ARG A 331 -7.99 17.03 -13.72
CA ARG A 331 -6.77 16.32 -14.15
C ARG A 331 -6.58 15.01 -13.38
N ALA A 332 -6.76 15.03 -12.06
CA ALA A 332 -6.66 13.82 -11.23
C ALA A 332 -7.69 12.78 -11.69
N PHE A 333 -8.95 13.19 -11.82
CA PHE A 333 -10.06 12.34 -12.26
C PHE A 333 -9.78 11.70 -13.63
N GLN A 334 -9.45 12.50 -14.65
CA GLN A 334 -9.19 12.00 -16.01
C GLN A 334 -8.00 11.03 -16.07
N LYS A 335 -7.00 11.23 -15.22
CA LYS A 335 -5.77 10.44 -15.22
C LYS A 335 -5.93 9.10 -14.50
N THR A 336 -6.72 9.07 -13.42
CA THR A 336 -6.98 7.85 -12.64
C THR A 336 -8.13 7.03 -13.21
N PHE A 337 -9.05 7.66 -13.95
CA PHE A 337 -10.26 7.00 -14.46
C PHE A 337 -10.00 5.70 -15.23
N PRO A 338 -9.10 5.66 -16.24
CA PRO A 338 -8.83 4.44 -16.99
C PRO A 338 -8.26 3.30 -16.12
N LEU A 339 -7.49 3.63 -15.09
CA LEU A 339 -6.92 2.65 -14.18
C LEU A 339 -8.02 1.99 -13.34
N TYR A 340 -8.83 2.79 -12.66
CA TYR A 340 -9.92 2.26 -11.84
C TYR A 340 -10.97 1.53 -12.69
N LEU A 341 -11.30 2.06 -13.88
CA LEU A 341 -12.18 1.37 -14.81
C LEU A 341 -11.67 -0.03 -15.14
N SER A 342 -10.36 -0.18 -15.41
CA SER A 342 -9.76 -1.50 -15.65
C SER A 342 -9.87 -2.41 -14.41
N LEU A 343 -9.65 -1.88 -13.21
CA LEU A 343 -9.71 -2.64 -11.95
C LEU A 343 -11.12 -3.14 -11.62
N PHE A 344 -12.17 -2.43 -12.03
CA PHE A 344 -13.56 -2.86 -11.84
C PHE A 344 -14.09 -3.78 -12.95
N ILE A 345 -13.50 -3.75 -14.15
CA ILE A 345 -13.94 -4.58 -15.28
C ILE A 345 -13.19 -5.92 -15.29
N VAL A 346 -11.87 -5.89 -15.07
CA VAL A 346 -10.98 -7.06 -15.22
C VAL A 346 -11.41 -8.24 -14.34
N PRO A 347 -11.67 -8.09 -13.03
CA PRO A 347 -12.13 -9.19 -12.19
C PRO A 347 -13.44 -9.80 -12.69
N GLY A 348 -14.41 -8.96 -13.08
CA GLY A 348 -15.70 -9.43 -13.62
C GLY A 348 -15.54 -10.23 -14.91
N VAL A 349 -14.62 -9.83 -15.79
CA VAL A 349 -14.35 -10.54 -17.05
C VAL A 349 -13.55 -11.83 -16.82
N VAL A 350 -12.57 -11.83 -15.92
CA VAL A 350 -11.68 -12.99 -15.69
C VAL A 350 -12.35 -14.06 -14.81
N ILE A 351 -13.01 -13.64 -13.73
CA ILE A 351 -13.56 -14.53 -12.71
C ILE A 351 -14.99 -14.93 -13.07
N HIS A 352 -15.79 -13.97 -13.56
CA HIS A 352 -17.22 -14.17 -13.82
C HIS A 352 -17.57 -14.04 -15.31
N PHE A 353 -16.76 -14.61 -16.20
CA PHE A 353 -16.92 -14.50 -17.65
C PHE A 353 -18.33 -14.91 -18.14
N LYS A 354 -18.88 -16.01 -17.60
CA LYS A 354 -20.23 -16.47 -17.94
C LYS A 354 -21.31 -15.44 -17.58
N ARG A 355 -21.18 -14.74 -16.45
CA ARG A 355 -22.10 -13.68 -16.00
C ARG A 355 -21.94 -12.42 -16.86
N PHE A 356 -20.71 -12.08 -17.21
CA PHE A 356 -20.41 -10.97 -18.11
C PHE A 356 -21.07 -11.16 -19.49
N LEU A 357 -21.02 -12.37 -20.06
CA LEU A 357 -21.62 -12.67 -21.36
C LEU A 357 -23.16 -12.61 -21.36
N ARG A 358 -23.82 -12.92 -20.23
CA ARG A 358 -25.29 -12.87 -20.13
C ARG A 358 -25.84 -11.45 -20.15
N ALA A 359 -25.16 -10.50 -19.50
CA ALA A 359 -25.63 -9.12 -19.38
C ALA A 359 -24.46 -8.10 -19.48
N PRO A 360 -23.82 -7.96 -20.66
CA PRO A 360 -22.59 -7.17 -20.81
C PRO A 360 -22.81 -5.68 -20.52
N PHE A 361 -23.92 -5.10 -20.99
CA PHE A 361 -24.20 -3.67 -20.80
C PHE A 361 -24.48 -3.31 -19.35
N ARG A 362 -25.25 -4.13 -18.62
CA ARG A 362 -25.58 -3.88 -17.20
C ARG A 362 -24.33 -3.98 -16.33
N THR A 363 -23.50 -4.99 -16.56
CA THR A 363 -22.22 -5.17 -15.86
C THR A 363 -21.27 -4.01 -16.14
N LEU A 364 -21.14 -3.59 -17.40
CA LEU A 364 -20.28 -2.47 -17.78
C LEU A 364 -20.75 -1.13 -17.18
N ALA A 365 -22.07 -0.86 -17.20
CA ALA A 365 -22.63 0.34 -16.60
C ALA A 365 -22.36 0.39 -15.08
N ARG A 366 -22.58 -0.73 -14.38
CA ARG A 366 -22.31 -0.87 -12.94
C ARG A 366 -20.82 -0.70 -12.62
N SER A 367 -19.93 -1.35 -13.37
CA SER A 367 -18.48 -1.18 -13.20
C SER A 367 -18.04 0.27 -13.45
N THR A 368 -18.66 0.95 -14.44
CA THR A 368 -18.36 2.35 -14.75
C THR A 368 -18.85 3.30 -13.65
N LEU A 369 -20.04 3.07 -13.07
CA LEU A 369 -20.55 3.85 -11.93
C LEU A 369 -19.66 3.66 -10.70
N ASN A 370 -19.27 2.42 -10.40
CA ASN A 370 -18.35 2.11 -9.31
C ASN A 370 -16.97 2.77 -9.52
N ALA A 371 -16.42 2.66 -10.72
CA ALA A 371 -15.18 3.35 -11.08
C ALA A 371 -15.32 4.87 -10.94
N THR A 372 -16.41 5.46 -11.42
CA THR A 372 -16.67 6.91 -11.33
C THR A 372 -16.70 7.36 -9.87
N ARG A 373 -17.45 6.66 -9.01
CA ARG A 373 -17.54 6.93 -7.57
C ARG A 373 -16.17 6.90 -6.89
N SER A 374 -15.36 5.87 -7.17
CA SER A 374 -14.00 5.76 -6.61
C SER A 374 -13.02 6.81 -7.13
N ASN A 375 -13.14 7.19 -8.41
CA ASN A 375 -12.36 8.30 -8.95
C ASN A 375 -12.78 9.65 -8.35
N CYS A 376 -14.07 9.87 -8.11
CA CYS A 376 -14.57 11.07 -7.44
C CYS A 376 -14.00 11.16 -6.02
N PHE A 377 -13.97 10.06 -5.28
CA PHE A 377 -13.31 9.98 -3.97
C PHE A 377 -11.83 10.43 -4.06
N LEU A 378 -11.05 9.76 -4.90
CA LEU A 378 -9.61 10.03 -5.00
C LEU A 378 -9.30 11.45 -5.49
N ALA A 379 -10.02 11.93 -6.51
CA ALA A 379 -9.88 13.28 -7.04
C ALA A 379 -10.28 14.34 -6.00
N SER A 380 -11.34 14.09 -5.22
CA SER A 380 -11.76 14.96 -4.11
C SER A 380 -10.70 15.00 -3.01
N PHE A 381 -10.13 13.85 -2.63
CA PHE A 381 -9.09 13.76 -1.62
C PHE A 381 -7.88 14.62 -1.99
N VAL A 382 -7.36 14.45 -3.22
CA VAL A 382 -6.20 15.22 -3.71
C VAL A 382 -6.51 16.72 -3.77
N THR A 383 -7.71 17.07 -4.22
CA THR A 383 -8.13 18.48 -4.37
C THR A 383 -8.32 19.16 -3.02
N LEU A 384 -8.92 18.48 -2.06
CA LEU A 384 -9.11 18.99 -0.71
C LEU A 384 -7.77 19.11 0.02
N TYR A 385 -6.87 18.13 -0.13
CA TYR A 385 -5.51 18.19 0.39
C TYR A 385 -4.76 19.43 -0.09
N LEU A 386 -4.74 19.66 -1.41
CA LEU A 386 -4.07 20.83 -1.99
C LEU A 386 -4.75 22.14 -1.58
N SER A 387 -6.08 22.15 -1.48
CA SER A 387 -6.83 23.32 -1.00
C SER A 387 -6.45 23.69 0.43
N LEU A 388 -6.34 22.70 1.33
CA LEU A 388 -5.92 22.93 2.72
C LEU A 388 -4.47 23.43 2.82
N VAL A 389 -3.55 22.89 2.02
CA VAL A 389 -2.17 23.39 1.94
C VAL A 389 -2.13 24.82 1.43
N CYS A 390 -2.87 25.14 0.35
CA CYS A 390 -2.97 26.49 -0.18
C CYS A 390 -3.59 27.47 0.82
N MET A 391 -4.60 27.04 1.59
CA MET A 391 -5.22 27.84 2.64
C MET A 391 -4.21 28.16 3.76
N HIS A 392 -3.47 27.16 4.25
CA HIS A 392 -2.41 27.38 5.24
C HIS A 392 -1.36 28.40 4.74
N ARG A 393 -0.92 28.27 3.48
CA ARG A 393 0.06 29.20 2.89
C ARG A 393 -0.43 30.63 2.71
N ARG A 394 -1.75 30.86 2.74
CA ARG A 394 -2.33 32.21 2.75
C ARG A 394 -2.40 32.80 4.15
N LEU A 395 -2.51 31.96 5.17
CA LEU A 395 -2.71 32.37 6.57
C LEU A 395 -1.38 32.50 7.33
N VAL A 396 -0.35 31.74 6.93
CA VAL A 396 0.92 31.64 7.68
C VAL A 396 2.09 32.05 6.79
N SER A 397 3.04 32.79 7.36
CA SER A 397 4.22 33.29 6.66
C SER A 397 5.35 32.25 6.52
N LYS A 398 5.37 31.21 7.36
CA LYS A 398 6.36 30.12 7.35
C LYS A 398 5.70 28.76 7.19
N ASP A 399 6.28 27.90 6.37
CA ASP A 399 5.72 26.57 6.11
C ASP A 399 6.12 25.55 7.19
N HIS A 400 5.14 25.05 7.96
CA HIS A 400 5.39 24.07 9.03
C HIS A 400 5.26 22.63 8.53
N ARG A 401 6.21 21.75 8.88
CA ARG A 401 6.19 20.32 8.48
C ARG A 401 4.89 19.61 8.82
N PHE A 402 4.33 19.91 9.98
CA PHE A 402 3.17 19.23 10.52
C PHE A 402 1.89 19.53 9.75
N ILE A 403 1.83 20.64 9.00
CA ILE A 403 0.63 20.97 8.21
C ILE A 403 0.33 19.91 7.15
N TYR A 404 1.35 19.27 6.59
CA TYR A 404 1.15 18.23 5.57
C TYR A 404 0.50 16.97 6.14
N TYR A 405 0.68 16.72 7.44
CA TYR A 405 -0.05 15.66 8.16
C TYR A 405 -1.50 16.11 8.44
N LEU A 406 -1.69 17.32 8.96
CA LEU A 406 -3.02 17.88 9.25
C LEU A 406 -3.89 18.05 7.99
N ALA A 407 -3.30 18.47 6.86
CA ALA A 407 -3.98 18.57 5.58
C ALA A 407 -4.42 17.19 5.07
N GLY A 408 -3.62 16.14 5.33
CA GLY A 408 -4.00 14.76 5.06
C GLY A 408 -5.20 14.34 5.91
N LEU A 409 -5.17 14.62 7.22
CA LEU A 409 -6.32 14.38 8.11
C LEU A 409 -7.58 15.13 7.64
N GLY A 410 -7.46 16.42 7.32
CA GLY A 410 -8.57 17.24 6.86
C GLY A 410 -9.12 16.85 5.48
N ALA A 411 -8.30 16.23 4.62
CA ALA A 411 -8.73 15.71 3.32
C ALA A 411 -9.44 14.35 3.42
N SER A 412 -9.22 13.62 4.52
CA SER A 412 -9.68 12.25 4.71
C SER A 412 -11.19 12.03 4.79
N PRO A 413 -12.05 12.99 5.22
CA PRO A 413 -13.50 12.81 5.18
C PRO A 413 -14.06 12.48 3.79
N THR A 414 -13.31 12.77 2.73
CA THR A 414 -13.68 12.37 1.35
C THR A 414 -13.87 10.85 1.20
N ILE A 415 -13.29 10.02 2.07
CA ILE A 415 -13.53 8.56 2.05
C ILE A 415 -14.99 8.18 2.31
N LEU A 416 -15.79 9.07 2.89
CA LEU A 416 -17.22 8.84 3.07
C LEU A 416 -17.97 8.73 1.73
N LEU A 417 -17.38 9.22 0.64
CA LEU A 417 -17.88 8.98 -0.72
C LEU A 417 -17.84 7.50 -1.09
N GLU A 418 -16.92 6.71 -0.54
CA GLU A 418 -16.87 5.26 -0.74
C GLU A 418 -17.93 4.53 0.11
N PRO A 419 -18.43 3.36 -0.33
CA PRO A 419 -19.36 2.56 0.44
C PRO A 419 -18.63 1.86 1.60
N LYS A 420 -19.38 1.58 2.68
CA LYS A 420 -18.82 1.18 3.98
C LYS A 420 -17.96 -0.10 3.89
N SER A 421 -18.28 -1.05 3.02
CA SER A 421 -17.44 -2.25 2.81
C SER A 421 -16.02 -1.89 2.34
N ARG A 422 -15.91 -1.00 1.35
CA ARG A 422 -14.65 -0.62 0.71
C ARG A 422 -13.78 0.29 1.58
N ARG A 423 -14.38 1.08 2.48
CA ARG A 423 -13.64 2.01 3.35
C ARG A 423 -12.61 1.28 4.23
N SER A 424 -13.03 0.20 4.87
CA SER A 424 -12.16 -0.59 5.75
C SER A 424 -11.01 -1.26 4.98
N GLU A 425 -11.30 -1.75 3.77
CA GLU A 425 -10.33 -2.37 2.87
C GLU A 425 -9.30 -1.33 2.35
N LEU A 426 -9.75 -0.12 1.99
CA LEU A 426 -8.88 0.99 1.63
C LEU A 426 -8.01 1.45 2.81
N ALA A 427 -8.59 1.54 4.01
CA ALA A 427 -7.84 1.87 5.22
C ALA A 427 -6.72 0.84 5.49
N LEU A 428 -7.04 -0.45 5.40
CA LEU A 428 -6.08 -1.54 5.59
C LEU A 428 -5.07 -1.66 4.44
N TYR A 429 -5.40 -1.16 3.25
CA TYR A 429 -4.43 -1.05 2.16
C TYR A 429 -3.37 0.03 2.43
N VAL A 430 -3.78 1.20 2.95
CA VAL A 430 -2.89 2.33 3.22
C VAL A 430 -2.11 2.15 4.53
N LEU A 431 -2.71 1.52 5.54
CA LEU A 431 -2.15 1.36 6.89
C LEU A 431 -0.74 0.74 6.91
N PRO A 432 -0.44 -0.39 6.23
CA PRO A 432 0.91 -0.94 6.17
C PRO A 432 1.95 0.07 5.69
N ARG A 433 1.57 0.93 4.72
CA ARG A 433 2.48 1.93 4.14
C ARG A 433 2.72 3.09 5.10
N ALA A 434 1.68 3.49 5.82
CA ALA A 434 1.77 4.47 6.89
C ALA A 434 2.71 3.99 8.00
N LEU A 435 2.50 2.75 8.48
CA LEU A 435 3.32 2.14 9.53
C LEU A 435 4.78 1.96 9.09
N ASP A 436 5.00 1.49 7.86
CA ASP A 436 6.35 1.31 7.33
C ASP A 436 7.13 2.62 7.28
N SER A 437 6.49 3.65 6.73
CA SER A 437 7.07 4.98 6.64
C SER A 437 7.31 5.59 8.01
N LEU A 438 6.35 5.47 8.93
CA LEU A 438 6.50 5.96 10.30
C LEU A 438 7.67 5.28 11.01
N ALA A 439 7.80 3.95 10.88
CA ALA A 439 8.90 3.19 11.46
C ALA A 439 10.26 3.64 10.91
N MET A 440 10.38 3.87 9.60
CA MET A 440 11.60 4.40 9.00
C MET A 440 11.93 5.81 9.52
N ILE A 441 10.93 6.69 9.61
CA ILE A 441 11.11 8.06 10.12
C ILE A 441 11.58 8.04 11.58
N LEU A 442 10.97 7.19 12.42
CA LEU A 442 11.35 7.03 13.83
C LEU A 442 12.77 6.47 13.96
N HIS A 443 13.12 5.48 13.15
CA HIS A 443 14.46 4.90 13.13
C HIS A 443 15.52 5.92 12.70
N ASP A 444 15.26 6.72 11.65
CA ASP A 444 16.15 7.80 11.22
C ASP A 444 16.35 8.85 12.31
N ARG A 445 15.28 9.20 13.04
CA ARG A 445 15.35 10.11 14.19
C ARG A 445 16.15 9.52 15.34
N GLY A 446 15.98 8.23 15.63
CA GLY A 446 16.75 7.51 16.64
C GLY A 446 18.26 7.55 16.36
N ARG A 447 18.66 7.25 15.12
CA ARG A 447 20.07 7.38 14.70
C ARG A 447 20.59 8.80 14.82
N PHE A 448 19.82 9.80 14.40
CA PHE A 448 20.23 11.20 14.51
C PHE A 448 20.46 11.60 15.98
N MET A 449 19.54 11.21 16.87
CA MET A 449 19.69 11.48 18.31
C MET A 449 20.93 10.79 18.87
N GLN A 450 21.19 9.54 18.51
CA GLN A 450 22.38 8.80 18.95
C GLN A 450 23.68 9.50 18.49
N THR A 451 23.79 9.87 17.22
CA THR A 451 24.98 10.59 16.71
C THR A 451 25.18 11.96 17.36
N SER A 452 24.08 12.65 17.73
CA SER A 452 24.14 13.93 18.43
C SER A 452 24.64 13.76 19.86
N THR A 453 24.18 12.72 20.57
CA THR A 453 24.64 12.34 21.90
C THR A 453 26.12 11.95 21.88
N ASP A 454 26.55 11.13 20.91
CA ASP A 454 27.96 10.73 20.77
C ASP A 454 28.87 11.94 20.55
N LYS A 455 28.46 12.90 19.69
CA LYS A 455 29.21 14.14 19.48
C LYS A 455 29.29 15.00 20.73
N LYS A 456 28.20 15.10 21.51
CA LYS A 456 28.22 15.81 22.79
C LYS A 456 29.16 15.15 23.78
N GLN A 457 29.15 13.82 23.89
CA GLN A 457 30.07 13.08 24.75
C GLN A 457 31.54 13.28 24.33
N GLN A 458 31.84 13.23 23.04
CA GLN A 458 33.18 13.52 22.52
C GLN A 458 33.64 14.96 22.85
N TYR A 459 32.73 15.94 22.73
CA TYR A 459 33.03 17.33 23.09
C TYR A 459 33.30 17.48 24.59
N VAL A 460 32.46 16.91 25.46
CA VAL A 460 32.64 16.93 26.92
C VAL A 460 33.96 16.27 27.32
N ALA A 461 34.26 15.09 26.75
CA ALA A 461 35.54 14.41 26.99
C ALA A 461 36.75 15.25 26.57
N SER A 462 36.64 16.00 25.46
CA SER A 462 37.70 16.91 25.01
C SER A 462 37.89 18.11 25.96
N LEU A 463 36.81 18.62 26.57
CA LEU A 463 36.88 19.68 27.57
C LEU A 463 37.51 19.19 28.87
N GLU A 464 37.10 18.03 29.37
CA GLU A 464 37.72 17.41 30.55
C GLU A 464 39.20 17.14 30.35
N GLN A 465 39.60 16.67 29.16
CA GLN A 465 41.00 16.44 28.85
C GLN A 465 41.79 17.76 28.82
N LYS A 466 41.18 18.85 28.31
CA LYS A 466 41.79 20.18 28.32
C LYS A 466 41.92 20.73 29.75
N GLU A 467 40.91 20.54 30.59
CA GLU A 467 40.92 20.93 32.00
C GLU A 467 41.99 20.16 32.80
N ARG A 468 42.08 18.84 32.63
CA ARG A 468 43.14 18.03 33.28
C ARG A 468 44.55 18.49 32.87
N ARG A 469 44.76 18.85 31.60
CA ARG A 469 46.04 19.41 31.13
C ARG A 469 46.34 20.77 31.76
N LEU A 470 45.34 21.64 31.91
CA LEU A 470 45.48 22.92 32.58
C LEU A 470 45.82 22.74 34.07
N SER A 471 45.13 21.85 34.78
CA SER A 471 45.40 21.57 36.20
C SER A 471 46.78 20.97 36.45
N GLN A 472 47.30 20.16 35.53
CA GLN A 472 48.67 19.62 35.59
C GLN A 472 49.75 20.66 35.28
N SER A 473 49.39 21.78 34.65
CA SER A 473 50.32 22.86 34.30
C SER A 473 50.45 23.95 35.36
N ILE A 474 49.68 23.88 36.45
CA ILE A 474 49.79 24.83 37.58
C ILE A 474 50.88 24.32 38.53
N PRO A 475 52.03 25.01 38.69
CA PRO A 475 53.07 24.61 39.60
C PRO A 475 52.59 24.71 41.06
N MET A 476 52.79 23.64 41.84
CA MET A 476 52.51 23.65 43.29
C MET A 476 53.35 24.76 43.96
N ALA A 477 52.67 25.67 44.67
CA ALA A 477 53.34 26.61 45.54
C ALA A 477 54.09 25.85 46.65
N PRO A 478 55.37 26.17 46.93
CA PRO A 478 56.14 25.47 47.94
C PRO A 478 55.53 25.70 49.33
N ALA A 479 55.32 24.61 50.07
CA ALA A 479 54.85 24.62 51.44
C ALA A 479 55.84 25.39 52.32
N SER A 480 55.40 26.52 52.88
CA SER A 480 56.13 27.26 53.89
C SER A 480 56.20 26.43 55.17
N THR A 481 57.35 25.81 55.40
CA THR A 481 57.75 25.26 56.69
C THR A 481 58.31 26.42 57.51
N SER A 482 57.54 26.93 58.46
CA SER A 482 58.03 27.84 59.51
C SER A 482 58.29 27.04 60.79
N VAL A 483 59.57 26.94 61.14
CA VAL A 483 60.11 26.58 62.46
C VAL A 483 59.79 27.68 63.46
#